data_AF-A0AAE7BTH2-F1
#
_entry.id   AF-A0AAE7BTH2-F1
#
_cell.length_a   1.000
_cell.length_b   1.000
_cell.length_c   1.000
_cell.angle_alpha   90.00
_cell.angle_beta   90.00
_cell.angle_gamma   90.00
#
_symmetry.space_group_name_H-M   'P 1'
#
loop_
_entity.id
_entity.type
_entity.pdbx_description
1 polymer ?
#
loop_
_entity_poly.entity_id
_entity_poly.type
_entity_poly.pdbx_seq_one_letter_code
_entity_poly.pdbx_strand_id
1 'polypeptide(L)'
;MELLELASIYDPANPEVLTWYDHFFMWADLQRYWIIFVYLLLVYYLGFAERIRMPILKTALLIILLLLGSVIFAILDTQLPVRGGLFVAIIILTIVKLRTSTKRTRDTEAKS
;
A
#
# COMPACT_ATOMS: atom_id res chain seq x y z
N MET A 1 -20.30 -35.53 5.78
CA MET A 1 -18.93 -35.34 5.27
C MET A 1 -18.89 -35.11 3.75
N GLU A 2 -20.02 -35.18 3.04
CA GLU A 2 -20.06 -34.89 1.59
C GLU A 2 -19.99 -33.40 1.22
N LEU A 3 -20.48 -32.51 2.10
CA LEU A 3 -20.42 -31.05 1.87
C LEU A 3 -18.99 -30.50 1.81
N LEU A 4 -18.07 -31.09 2.58
CA LEU A 4 -16.65 -30.68 2.58
C LEU A 4 -15.92 -31.19 1.33
N GLU A 5 -16.36 -32.32 0.80
CA GLU A 5 -15.82 -32.94 -0.41
C GLU A 5 -16.32 -32.22 -1.68
N LEU A 6 -17.58 -31.79 -1.70
CA LEU A 6 -18.14 -30.93 -2.74
C LEU A 6 -17.50 -29.53 -2.78
N ALA A 7 -17.09 -28.99 -1.63
CA ALA A 7 -16.38 -27.72 -1.57
C ALA A 7 -14.92 -27.82 -2.04
N SER A 8 -14.26 -28.99 -1.90
CA SER A 8 -12.91 -29.21 -2.39
C SER A 8 -12.85 -29.58 -3.88
N ILE A 9 -13.95 -30.10 -4.44
CA ILE A 9 -14.13 -30.44 -5.86
C ILE A 9 -14.78 -29.28 -6.65
N TYR A 10 -14.82 -28.06 -6.11
CA TYR A 10 -15.23 -26.89 -6.88
C TYR A 10 -14.09 -26.48 -7.85
N ASP A 11 -13.99 -27.23 -8.94
CA ASP A 11 -13.32 -26.84 -10.17
C ASP A 11 -14.36 -26.08 -11.01
N PRO A 12 -14.23 -24.76 -11.23
CA PRO A 12 -15.27 -24.00 -11.90
C PRO A 12 -15.49 -24.58 -13.30
N ALA A 13 -16.68 -25.13 -13.54
CA ALA A 13 -17.09 -25.80 -14.77
C ALA A 13 -17.06 -24.91 -16.04
N ASN A 14 -16.58 -23.67 -15.93
CA ASN A 14 -16.46 -22.72 -17.03
C ASN A 14 -15.27 -21.76 -16.79
N PRO A 15 -14.12 -21.95 -17.43
CA PRO A 15 -12.94 -21.06 -17.29
C PRO A 15 -13.17 -19.65 -17.86
N GLU A 16 -14.30 -19.40 -18.54
CA GLU A 16 -14.63 -18.13 -19.19
C GLU A 16 -15.40 -17.13 -18.30
N VAL A 17 -15.93 -17.56 -17.15
CA VAL A 17 -16.57 -16.67 -16.15
C VAL A 17 -15.57 -16.26 -15.06
N LEU A 18 -14.35 -15.95 -15.48
CA LEU A 18 -13.42 -15.25 -14.62
C LEU A 18 -14.06 -13.87 -14.33
N THR A 19 -14.47 -13.65 -13.08
CA THR A 19 -15.12 -12.39 -12.73
C THR A 19 -14.11 -11.26 -12.88
N TRP A 20 -14.55 -10.02 -13.11
CA TRP A 20 -13.63 -8.87 -13.15
C TRP A 20 -12.77 -8.81 -11.86
N TYR A 21 -13.32 -9.21 -10.72
CA TYR A 21 -12.55 -9.32 -9.48
C TYR A 21 -11.36 -10.28 -9.60
N ASP A 22 -11.56 -11.47 -10.17
CA ASP A 22 -10.49 -12.46 -10.34
C ASP A 22 -9.41 -11.94 -11.28
N HIS A 23 -9.80 -11.31 -12.39
CA HIS A 23 -8.86 -10.65 -13.31
C HIS A 23 -8.02 -9.58 -12.61
N PHE A 24 -8.65 -8.78 -11.73
CA PHE A 24 -7.97 -7.74 -10.99
C PHE A 24 -6.98 -8.31 -9.97
N PHE A 25 -7.36 -9.33 -9.20
CA PHE A 25 -6.47 -9.97 -8.24
C PHE A 25 -5.31 -10.68 -8.93
N MET A 26 -5.54 -11.34 -10.06
CA MET A 26 -4.46 -11.96 -10.85
C MET A 26 -3.48 -10.93 -11.40
N TRP A 27 -3.99 -9.82 -11.95
CA TRP A 27 -3.14 -8.72 -12.41
C TRP A 27 -2.35 -8.07 -11.27
N ALA A 28 -3.01 -7.86 -10.12
CA ALA A 28 -2.37 -7.33 -8.93
C ALA A 28 -1.29 -8.27 -8.39
N ASP A 29 -1.46 -9.58 -8.51
CA ASP A 29 -0.43 -10.52 -8.07
C ASP A 29 0.80 -10.51 -8.99
N LEU A 30 0.58 -10.43 -10.30
CA LEU A 30 1.65 -10.26 -11.28
C LEU A 30 2.45 -8.97 -11.06
N GLN A 31 1.79 -7.91 -10.58
CA GLN A 31 2.38 -6.59 -10.32
C GLN A 31 2.68 -6.33 -8.83
N ARG A 32 2.75 -7.38 -8.00
CA ARG A 32 2.99 -7.28 -6.54
C ARG A 32 4.14 -6.34 -6.18
N TYR A 33 5.29 -6.52 -6.83
CA TYR A 33 6.49 -5.72 -6.58
C TYR A 33 6.25 -4.23 -6.81
N TRP A 34 5.62 -3.88 -7.93
CA TRP A 34 5.36 -2.50 -8.30
C TRP A 34 4.34 -1.84 -7.36
N ILE A 35 3.30 -2.59 -6.98
CA ILE A 35 2.29 -2.12 -6.03
C ILE A 35 2.96 -1.79 -4.69
N ILE A 36 3.76 -2.69 -4.14
CA ILE A 36 4.46 -2.47 -2.87
C ILE A 36 5.39 -1.25 -2.99
N PHE A 37 6.12 -1.11 -4.09
CA PHE A 37 7.00 0.03 -4.33
C PHE A 37 6.22 1.36 -4.34
N VAL A 38 5.08 1.44 -5.04
CA VAL A 38 4.22 2.63 -5.06
C VAL A 38 3.62 2.92 -3.69
N TYR A 39 3.21 1.90 -2.94
CA TYR A 39 2.71 2.06 -1.58
C TYR A 39 3.79 2.60 -0.64
N LEU A 40 5.02 2.09 -0.72
CA LEU A 40 6.15 2.62 0.05
C LEU A 40 6.46 4.07 -0.33
N LEU A 41 6.37 4.42 -1.61
CA LEU A 41 6.54 5.79 -2.09
C LEU A 41 5.46 6.72 -1.52
N LEU A 42 4.20 6.28 -1.52
CA LEU A 42 3.07 7.00 -0.94
C LEU A 42 3.22 7.19 0.57
N VAL A 43 3.54 6.13 1.31
CA VAL A 43 3.78 6.18 2.76
C VAL A 43 4.93 7.14 3.06
N TYR A 44 6.02 7.08 2.30
CA TYR A 44 7.13 8.01 2.45
C TYR A 44 6.69 9.45 2.21
N TYR A 45 5.98 9.71 1.12
CA TYR A 45 5.51 11.05 0.79
C TYR A 45 4.51 11.56 1.83
N LEU A 46 3.58 10.75 2.32
CA LEU A 46 2.61 11.17 3.34
C LEU A 46 3.25 11.38 4.71
N GLY A 47 4.13 10.48 5.15
CA GLY A 47 4.76 10.52 6.47
C GLY A 47 5.88 11.54 6.60
N PHE A 48 6.60 11.83 5.51
CA PHE A 48 7.79 12.68 5.55
C PHE A 48 7.65 13.99 4.75
N ALA A 49 6.74 14.11 3.78
CA ALA A 49 6.65 15.34 2.95
C ALA A 49 6.11 16.58 3.67
N GLU A 50 5.68 16.49 4.93
CA GLU A 50 5.31 17.69 5.69
C GLU A 50 6.52 18.58 6.02
N ARG A 51 7.76 18.11 5.79
CA ARG A 51 8.98 18.90 6.10
C ARG A 51 10.16 18.67 5.16
N ILE A 52 9.95 18.39 3.87
CA ILE A 52 11.06 17.98 3.00
C ILE A 52 11.29 18.93 1.81
N ARG A 53 12.12 19.94 2.06
CA ARG A 53 12.92 20.68 1.08
C ARG A 53 14.19 19.84 0.81
N MET A 54 14.08 18.70 0.11
CA MET A 54 15.24 17.80 -0.08
C MET A 54 16.06 18.11 -1.34
N PRO A 55 17.40 18.17 -1.22
CA PRO A 55 18.31 18.15 -2.37
C PRO A 55 18.23 16.81 -3.11
N ILE A 56 18.30 16.87 -4.44
CA ILE A 56 18.13 15.76 -5.40
C ILE A 56 18.91 14.49 -5.03
N LEU A 57 20.09 14.64 -4.42
CA LEU A 57 20.94 13.52 -4.02
C LEU A 57 20.31 12.62 -2.93
N LYS A 58 19.53 13.20 -2.01
CA LYS A 58 18.82 12.43 -0.96
C LYS A 58 17.66 11.64 -1.55
N THR A 59 17.02 12.15 -2.59
CA THR A 59 15.96 11.45 -3.32
C THR A 59 16.50 10.23 -4.06
N ALA A 60 17.69 10.33 -4.67
CA ALA A 60 18.32 9.18 -5.33
C ALA A 60 18.65 8.05 -4.35
N LEU A 61 19.28 8.37 -3.21
CA LEU A 61 19.57 7.39 -2.16
C LEU A 61 18.28 6.75 -1.62
N LEU A 62 17.22 7.55 -1.48
CA LEU A 62 15.92 7.04 -1.05
C LEU A 62 15.33 6.06 -2.04
N ILE A 63 15.31 6.38 -3.34
CA ILE A 63 14.73 5.50 -4.36
C ILE A 63 15.48 4.17 -4.37
N ILE A 64 16.81 4.19 -4.20
CA ILE A 64 17.62 2.98 -4.06
C ILE A 64 17.22 2.18 -2.82
N LEU A 65 17.07 2.84 -1.67
CA LEU A 65 16.64 2.19 -0.42
C LEU A 65 15.21 1.63 -0.54
N LEU A 66 14.30 2.34 -1.20
CA LEU A 66 12.93 1.89 -1.46
C LEU A 66 12.89 0.71 -2.42
N LEU A 67 13.70 0.73 -3.48
CA LEU A 67 13.84 -0.40 -4.41
C LEU A 67 14.34 -1.63 -3.64
N LEU A 68 15.38 -1.48 -2.82
CA LEU A 68 15.92 -2.58 -2.03
C LEU A 68 14.92 -3.09 -0.98
N GLY A 69 14.25 -2.18 -0.27
CA GLY A 69 13.22 -2.52 0.70
C GLY A 69 12.01 -3.20 0.06
N SER A 70 11.61 -2.80 -1.16
CA SER A 70 10.50 -3.41 -1.88
C SER A 70 10.75 -4.87 -2.25
N VAL A 71 12.02 -5.26 -2.51
CA VAL A 71 12.39 -6.67 -2.73
C VAL A 71 12.16 -7.48 -1.45
N ILE A 72 12.60 -6.97 -0.30
CA ILE A 72 12.42 -7.62 1.00
C ILE A 72 10.92 -7.74 1.33
N PHE A 73 10.18 -6.65 1.15
CA PHE A 73 8.73 -6.63 1.38
C PHE A 73 7.96 -7.55 0.43
N ALA A 74 8.39 -7.70 -0.83
CA ALA A 74 7.75 -8.63 -1.77
C ALA A 74 7.92 -10.10 -1.36
N ILE A 75 9.04 -10.45 -0.72
CA ILE A 75 9.26 -11.79 -0.15
C ILE A 75 8.40 -11.96 1.11
N LEU A 76 8.38 -10.96 1.99
CA LEU A 76 7.56 -10.97 3.21
C LEU A 76 6.06 -11.02 2.92
N ASP A 77 5.61 -10.38 1.83
CA ASP A 77 4.19 -10.33 1.43
C ASP A 77 3.58 -11.72 1.16
N THR A 78 4.44 -12.72 0.92
CA THR A 78 4.03 -14.12 0.72
C THR A 78 3.51 -14.78 2.01
N GLN A 79 3.99 -14.34 3.18
CA GLN A 79 3.61 -14.91 4.48
C GLN A 79 2.94 -13.90 5.42
N LEU A 80 3.21 -12.61 5.22
CA LEU A 80 2.65 -11.50 5.97
C LEU A 80 1.81 -10.66 5.01
N PRO A 81 0.59 -10.24 5.34
CA PRO A 81 -0.24 -9.40 4.46
C PRO A 81 0.30 -7.95 4.41
N VAL A 82 1.50 -7.76 3.86
CA VAL A 82 2.25 -6.49 3.84
C VAL A 82 1.52 -5.45 2.99
N ARG A 83 1.00 -5.84 1.82
CA ARG A 83 0.17 -4.94 0.97
C ARG A 83 -1.02 -4.39 1.74
N GLY A 84 -1.69 -5.23 2.54
CA GLY A 84 -2.79 -4.80 3.43
C GLY A 84 -2.31 -3.86 4.54
N GLY A 85 -1.18 -4.16 5.18
CA GLY A 85 -0.60 -3.31 6.22
C GLY A 85 -0.19 -1.93 5.71
N LEU A 86 0.42 -1.86 4.53
CA LEU A 86 0.76 -0.60 3.87
C LEU A 86 -0.51 0.19 3.52
N PHE A 87 -1.59 -0.46 3.08
CA PHE A 87 -2.87 0.20 2.82
C PHE A 87 -3.43 0.88 4.07
N VAL A 88 -3.46 0.15 5.19
CA VAL A 88 -3.90 0.70 6.47
C VAL A 88 -3.00 1.86 6.92
N ALA A 89 -1.68 1.74 6.75
CA ALA A 89 -0.74 2.82 7.08
C ALA A 89 -1.01 4.09 6.26
N ILE A 90 -1.27 3.97 4.96
CA ILE A 90 -1.64 5.11 4.09
C ILE A 90 -2.92 5.77 4.59
N ILE A 91 -3.94 5.00 4.94
CA ILE A 91 -5.20 5.55 5.47
C ILE A 91 -4.95 6.33 6.76
N ILE A 92 -4.22 5.75 7.71
CA ILE A 92 -3.91 6.40 8.99
C ILE A 92 -3.15 7.69 8.77
N LEU A 93 -2.10 7.67 7.93
CA LEU A 93 -1.31 8.86 7.61
C LEU A 93 -2.15 9.92 6.92
N THR A 94 -3.06 9.53 6.03
CA THR A 94 -3.99 10.45 5.36
C THR A 94 -4.87 11.16 6.39
N ILE A 95 -5.45 10.42 7.33
CA ILE A 95 -6.30 10.98 8.40
C ILE A 95 -5.48 11.91 9.31
N VAL A 96 -4.29 11.47 9.74
CA VAL A 96 -3.41 12.25 10.62
C VAL A 96 -2.99 13.56 9.96
N LYS A 97 -2.67 13.53 8.66
CA LYS A 97 -2.27 14.72 7.90
C LYS A 97 -3.38 15.77 7.81
N LEU A 98 -4.62 15.32 7.56
CA LEU A 98 -5.78 16.20 7.56
C LEU A 98 -6.00 16.83 8.95
N ARG A 99 -5.83 16.05 10.02
CA ARG A 99 -5.93 16.52 11.41
C ARG A 99 -4.87 17.57 11.76
N THR A 100 -3.61 17.34 11.42
CA THR A 100 -2.50 18.26 11.73
C THR A 100 -2.67 19.61 11.04
N SER A 101 -3.15 19.62 9.79
CA SER A 101 -3.39 20.84 9.02
C SER A 101 -4.44 21.75 9.67
N THR A 102 -5.49 21.15 10.27
CA THR A 102 -6.55 21.88 10.99
C THR A 102 -6.08 22.52 12.30
N LYS A 103 -5.07 21.98 12.98
CA LYS A 103 -4.61 22.53 14.27
C LYS A 103 -3.85 23.86 14.10
N ARG A 104 -3.11 24.02 13.00
CA ARG A 104 -2.33 25.23 12.72
C ARG A 104 -3.18 26.48 12.51
N THR A 105 -4.36 26.36 11.91
CA THR A 105 -5.20 27.52 11.61
C THR A 105 -5.83 28.10 12.87
N ARG A 106 -6.26 27.24 13.80
CA ARG A 106 -6.89 27.67 15.07
C ARG A 106 -5.93 28.38 16.03
N ASP A 107 -4.66 27.98 16.06
CA ASP A 107 -3.65 28.63 16.91
C ASP A 107 -3.24 30.02 16.39
N THR A 108 -3.52 30.32 15.12
CA THR A 108 -3.20 31.62 14.50
C THR A 108 -4.33 32.63 14.72
N GLU A 109 -5.59 32.19 14.76
CA GLU A 109 -6.75 33.04 15.12
C GLU A 109 -6.83 33.32 16.62
N ALA A 110 -6.42 32.40 17.49
CA ALA A 110 -6.43 32.64 18.94
C ALA A 110 -5.34 33.62 19.43
N LYS A 111 -4.47 34.09 18.52
CA LYS A 111 -3.33 34.97 18.83
C LYS A 111 -3.35 36.31 18.09
N SER A 112 -4.38 36.58 17.28
CA SER A 112 -4.61 37.87 16.60
C SER A 112 -5.80 38.61 17.20
#